data_AF-A0A149V9L2-F1
#
_entry.id   AF-A0A149V9L2-F1
#
_cell.length_a   1.000
_cell.length_b   1.000
_cell.length_c   1.000
_cell.angle_alpha   90.00
_cell.angle_beta   90.00
_cell.angle_gamma   90.00
#
_symmetry.space_group_name_H-M   'P 1'
#
loop_
_entity.id
_entity.type
_entity.pdbx_description
1 polymer ?
#
loop_
_entity_poly.entity_id
_entity_poly.type
_entity_poly.pdbx_seq_one_letter_code
_entity_poly.pdbx_strand_id
1 'polypeptide(L)'
;MALVVAMLVPAAETWAQSTVTGPGARPEILNAIPPDSDYPPAPPVTHLLEGEVGRWRSSLSKKGVDILLDDWSEFAGNLTGGTRKAQDFAGQVAMEVDLDWGKIFNIPDFTTTITVVQRHGRRLSTDALQDGVVNPQQIYGGGGNVLIHLVYFYAQKKWLHGRIILTAGRYAPGPDFDSSPLQCLVMGGATCSQPRATSLTDGYSSWPGTAWSAVLRVRPTKPTYITFGAYETSPLKGGTAGTDWGGDHITGVTLALGGGYEPAFGPHRLNGHYKAGMLWDSSPHAYNDATTDAPTRWRHGQMISYVAFDQMLVRNGKYSDSGIIILGGYTHVTSGISVISDQAYVGIEDVGQFAGRPRDALGLTWSALRYGPNVKSVWQPGQGTILLDPLSPNKPLLASRESIFDATYNVHVCNGIDIAPDFQYFWRPGGSGRVRNAAVLGVNAHVTL
;
A
#
# COMPACT_ATOMS: atom_id res chain seq x y z
N MET A 1 32.19 -42.45 18.73
CA MET A 1 30.75 -42.16 18.59
C MET A 1 30.33 -41.33 19.78
N ALA A 2 30.40 -40.00 19.65
CA ALA A 2 29.99 -39.08 20.70
C ALA A 2 29.50 -37.76 20.08
N LEU A 3 28.39 -37.30 20.66
CA LEU A 3 27.80 -35.97 20.67
C LEU A 3 27.03 -35.40 19.46
N VAL A 4 25.78 -35.13 19.80
CA VAL A 4 24.71 -34.34 19.17
C VAL A 4 24.88 -32.85 19.55
N VAL A 5 24.25 -31.96 18.77
CA VAL A 5 23.56 -30.71 19.16
C VAL A 5 24.06 -29.44 18.44
N ALA A 6 23.06 -28.67 17.97
CA ALA A 6 23.06 -27.30 17.40
C ALA A 6 23.42 -27.23 15.90
N MET A 7 22.52 -26.83 14.99
CA MET A 7 21.64 -25.67 15.07
C MET A 7 20.25 -25.98 14.48
N LEU A 8 19.26 -26.20 15.35
CA LEU A 8 17.85 -25.98 15.06
C LEU A 8 17.53 -24.58 15.59
N VAL A 9 17.69 -23.56 14.76
CA VAL A 9 16.99 -22.29 14.97
C VAL A 9 15.71 -22.42 14.15
N PRO A 10 14.53 -22.60 14.77
CA PRO A 10 13.30 -22.61 14.01
C PRO A 10 13.09 -21.22 13.40
N ALA A 11 12.51 -21.18 12.21
CA ALA A 11 12.05 -20.00 11.47
C ALA A 11 10.93 -19.19 12.20
N ALA A 12 10.98 -19.13 13.53
CA ALA A 12 9.99 -18.54 14.41
C ALA A 12 10.28 -17.05 14.72
N GLU A 13 11.48 -16.55 14.43
CA GLU A 13 11.85 -15.14 14.68
C GLU A 13 11.49 -14.18 13.54
N THR A 14 11.03 -14.69 12.39
CA THR A 14 10.68 -13.87 11.22
C THR A 14 9.33 -13.15 11.33
N TRP A 15 8.54 -13.37 12.38
CA TRP A 15 7.16 -12.88 12.47
C TRP A 15 7.00 -11.49 13.11
N ALA A 16 8.05 -10.90 13.67
CA ALA A 16 8.00 -9.60 14.36
C ALA A 16 8.75 -8.49 13.61
N GLN A 17 8.75 -8.55 12.27
CA GLN A 17 9.63 -7.73 11.43
C GLN A 17 8.81 -6.96 10.40
N SER A 18 8.43 -5.73 10.75
CA SER A 18 8.41 -4.62 9.81
C SER A 18 8.60 -3.29 10.51
N THR A 19 9.29 -2.40 9.80
CA THR A 19 9.25 -0.94 9.92
C THR A 19 7.83 -0.38 10.07
N VAL A 20 7.77 0.88 10.51
CA VAL A 20 6.76 1.98 10.43
C VAL A 20 5.49 1.80 9.57
N THR A 21 5.42 0.81 8.70
CA THR A 21 4.19 0.43 8.00
C THR A 21 3.24 -0.29 8.95
N GLY A 22 2.11 0.34 9.23
CA GLY A 22 1.01 -0.25 9.99
C GLY A 22 0.49 -1.57 9.41
N PRO A 23 -0.56 -2.15 10.01
CA PRO A 23 -1.17 -3.40 9.54
C PRO A 23 -1.53 -3.34 8.04
N GLY A 24 -1.39 -4.48 7.36
CA GLY A 24 -1.58 -4.60 5.91
C GLY A 24 -0.32 -4.60 5.04
N ALA A 25 0.81 -4.07 5.52
CA ALA A 25 2.10 -4.16 4.81
C ALA A 25 2.89 -5.43 5.16
N ARG A 26 2.53 -6.13 6.25
CA ARG A 26 3.17 -7.37 6.70
C ARG A 26 3.27 -8.45 5.62
N PRO A 27 2.24 -8.72 4.78
CA PRO A 27 2.34 -9.77 3.78
C PRO A 27 3.43 -9.49 2.75
N GLU A 28 3.59 -8.23 2.30
CA GLU A 28 4.66 -7.85 1.37
C GLU A 28 6.03 -8.12 2.00
N ILE A 29 6.22 -7.71 3.26
CA ILE A 29 7.50 -7.80 3.97
C ILE A 29 7.85 -9.24 4.36
N LEU A 30 6.89 -9.99 4.93
CA LEU A 30 7.07 -11.38 5.35
C LEU A 30 7.25 -12.32 4.15
N ASN A 31 6.60 -12.01 3.03
CA ASN A 31 6.78 -12.78 1.80
C ASN A 31 8.04 -12.33 1.04
N ALA A 32 8.61 -11.14 1.28
CA ALA A 32 9.82 -10.63 0.63
C ALA A 32 11.12 -11.21 1.20
N ILE A 33 11.16 -11.71 2.43
CA ILE A 33 12.39 -12.29 3.00
C ILE A 33 12.65 -13.69 2.41
N PRO A 34 13.77 -13.93 1.70
CA PRO A 34 14.09 -15.26 1.20
C PRO A 34 14.36 -16.25 2.35
N PRO A 35 14.09 -17.55 2.16
CA PRO A 35 14.58 -18.60 3.05
C PRO A 35 16.12 -18.56 3.11
N ASP A 36 16.70 -18.61 4.30
CA ASP A 36 18.17 -18.61 4.52
C ASP A 36 18.89 -17.42 3.87
N SER A 37 18.29 -16.23 3.95
CA SER A 37 18.84 -15.04 3.33
C SER A 37 19.98 -14.43 4.15
N ASP A 38 21.00 -13.91 3.44
CA ASP A 38 22.06 -13.09 4.00
C ASP A 38 21.63 -11.62 4.18
N TYR A 39 20.33 -11.31 4.07
CA TYR A 39 19.87 -9.94 4.29
C TYR A 39 20.12 -9.52 5.74
N PRO A 40 20.55 -8.26 5.96
CA PRO A 40 20.44 -7.66 7.27
C PRO A 40 18.98 -7.76 7.74
N PRO A 41 18.74 -7.94 9.05
CA PRO A 41 17.38 -8.08 9.57
C PRO A 41 16.58 -6.80 9.33
N ALA A 42 15.28 -6.92 9.08
CA ALA A 42 14.39 -5.78 9.17
C ALA A 42 14.37 -5.23 10.61
N PRO A 43 14.09 -3.93 10.81
CA PRO A 43 13.97 -3.38 12.14
C PRO A 43 12.76 -4.01 12.85
N PRO A 44 12.88 -4.26 14.17
CA PRO A 44 11.79 -4.86 14.92
C PRO A 44 10.64 -3.87 15.10
N VAL A 45 9.42 -4.38 15.07
CA VAL A 45 8.24 -3.63 15.51
C VAL A 45 8.42 -3.26 16.99
N THR A 46 8.14 -2.01 17.33
CA THR A 46 8.11 -1.57 18.73
C THR A 46 6.71 -1.23 19.16
N HIS A 47 6.43 -1.46 20.44
CA HIS A 47 5.09 -1.34 21.01
C HIS A 47 5.12 -0.34 22.16
N LEU A 48 4.05 0.45 22.29
CA LEU A 48 3.88 1.39 23.37
C LEU A 48 3.51 0.68 24.68
N LEU A 49 2.67 -0.36 24.63
CA LEU A 49 2.21 -1.05 25.83
C LEU A 49 3.19 -2.15 26.27
N GLU A 50 4.12 -1.76 27.14
CA GLU A 50 5.09 -2.67 27.76
C GLU A 50 4.54 -3.32 29.06
N GLY A 51 5.41 -4.01 29.81
CA GLY A 51 5.06 -4.58 31.11
C GLY A 51 4.13 -5.80 31.02
N GLU A 52 3.00 -5.77 31.73
CA GLU A 52 2.05 -6.89 31.77
C GLU A 52 1.45 -7.17 30.40
N VAL A 53 0.97 -6.14 29.70
CA VAL A 53 0.38 -6.28 28.35
C VAL A 53 1.39 -6.87 27.39
N GLY A 54 2.63 -6.38 27.39
CA GLY A 54 3.73 -6.94 26.60
C GLY A 54 4.02 -8.41 26.92
N ARG A 55 3.95 -8.82 28.20
CA ARG A 55 4.09 -10.24 28.61
C ARG A 55 2.93 -11.10 28.12
N TRP A 56 1.69 -10.59 28.20
CA TRP A 56 0.50 -11.25 27.68
C TRP A 56 0.61 -11.47 26.17
N ARG A 57 0.94 -10.42 25.40
CA ARG A 57 1.18 -10.50 23.95
C ARG A 57 2.26 -11.52 23.61
N SER A 58 3.39 -11.46 24.31
CA SER A 58 4.49 -12.41 24.11
C SER A 58 4.10 -13.86 24.42
N SER A 59 3.23 -14.07 25.43
CA SER A 59 2.70 -15.38 25.79
C SER A 59 1.76 -15.94 24.73
N LEU A 60 0.88 -15.10 24.17
CA LEU A 60 -0.01 -15.47 23.05
C LEU A 60 0.80 -15.79 21.79
N SER A 61 1.80 -14.97 21.44
CA SER A 61 2.63 -15.18 20.25
C SER A 61 3.43 -16.49 20.30
N LYS A 62 3.89 -16.89 21.50
CA LYS A 62 4.50 -18.21 21.74
C LYS A 62 3.53 -19.37 21.54
N LYS A 63 2.23 -19.15 21.73
CA LYS A 63 1.16 -20.13 21.48
C LYS A 63 0.58 -20.04 20.06
N GLY A 64 1.13 -19.17 19.21
CA GLY A 64 0.73 -19.01 17.82
C GLY A 64 -0.38 -18.00 17.57
N VAL A 65 -0.62 -17.06 18.49
CA VAL A 65 -1.57 -15.96 18.28
C VAL A 65 -0.81 -14.65 18.43
N ASP A 66 -0.55 -13.94 17.34
CA ASP A 66 -0.02 -12.58 17.36
C ASP A 66 -1.14 -11.57 17.15
N ILE A 67 -1.14 -10.51 17.93
CA ILE A 67 -2.16 -9.46 17.88
C ILE A 67 -1.41 -8.13 17.74
N LEU A 68 -1.73 -7.40 16.68
CA LEU A 68 -1.28 -6.04 16.45
C LEU A 68 -2.49 -5.10 16.56
N LEU A 69 -2.35 -4.06 17.36
CA LEU A 69 -3.29 -2.95 17.39
C LEU A 69 -2.51 -1.68 17.08
N ASP A 70 -3.04 -0.90 16.14
CA ASP A 70 -2.34 0.23 15.57
C ASP A 70 -3.30 1.42 15.38
N ASP A 71 -2.84 2.61 15.76
CA ASP A 71 -3.50 3.88 15.45
C ASP A 71 -2.63 4.68 14.51
N TRP A 72 -3.21 5.09 13.39
CA TRP A 72 -2.59 5.94 12.40
C TRP A 72 -3.46 7.17 12.22
N SER A 73 -2.89 8.34 12.48
CA SER A 73 -3.56 9.63 12.45
C SER A 73 -2.84 10.61 11.53
N GLU A 74 -3.58 11.31 10.67
CA GLU A 74 -3.04 12.26 9.70
C GLU A 74 -3.80 13.59 9.76
N PHE A 75 -3.10 14.65 10.15
CA PHE A 75 -3.57 16.03 10.05
C PHE A 75 -3.01 16.67 8.78
N ALA A 76 -3.82 17.46 8.06
CA ALA A 76 -3.36 18.25 6.93
C ALA A 76 -4.03 19.63 6.90
N GLY A 77 -3.24 20.66 6.60
CA GLY A 77 -3.67 22.05 6.47
C GLY A 77 -3.17 22.69 5.17
N ASN A 78 -4.09 23.29 4.40
CA ASN A 78 -3.74 24.03 3.19
C ASN A 78 -3.24 25.44 3.53
N LEU A 79 -1.97 25.73 3.25
CA LEU A 79 -1.33 27.01 3.51
C LEU A 79 -1.60 28.05 2.44
N THR A 80 -1.47 27.65 1.17
CA THR A 80 -1.53 28.55 0.02
C THR A 80 -2.18 27.86 -1.17
N GLY A 81 -2.80 28.64 -2.05
CA GLY A 81 -3.45 28.09 -3.24
C GLY A 81 -4.65 27.22 -2.91
N GLY A 82 -4.92 26.22 -3.74
CA GLY A 82 -6.19 25.51 -3.70
C GLY A 82 -7.36 26.45 -3.99
N THR A 83 -8.53 26.13 -3.45
CA THR A 83 -9.75 26.95 -3.50
C THR A 83 -9.95 27.79 -2.25
N ARG A 84 -9.52 27.28 -1.09
CA ARG A 84 -9.58 27.97 0.20
C ARG A 84 -8.54 27.40 1.16
N LYS A 85 -8.17 28.16 2.18
CA LYS A 85 -7.47 27.62 3.35
C LYS A 85 -8.45 26.77 4.15
N ALA A 86 -8.04 25.56 4.51
CA ALA A 86 -8.79 24.65 5.35
C ALA A 86 -7.80 23.70 6.03
N GLN A 87 -8.29 22.98 7.04
CA GLN A 87 -7.55 21.92 7.70
C GLN A 87 -8.51 20.77 7.97
N ASP A 88 -8.00 19.55 7.86
CA ASP A 88 -8.76 18.34 8.08
C ASP A 88 -7.91 17.31 8.80
N PHE A 89 -8.59 16.33 9.36
CA PHE A 89 -7.99 15.22 10.10
C PHE A 89 -8.59 13.91 9.60
N ALA A 90 -7.75 12.90 9.45
CA ALA A 90 -8.12 11.53 9.16
C ALA A 90 -7.47 10.61 10.20
N GLY A 91 -8.18 9.57 10.59
CA GLY A 91 -7.67 8.56 11.52
C GLY A 91 -8.04 7.16 11.07
N GLN A 92 -7.18 6.20 11.39
CA GLN A 92 -7.35 4.78 11.15
C GLN A 92 -6.92 4.02 12.41
N VAL A 93 -7.82 3.24 12.98
CA VAL A 93 -7.47 2.23 13.99
C VAL A 93 -7.55 0.87 13.32
N ALA A 94 -6.51 0.06 13.45
CA ALA A 94 -6.43 -1.21 12.79
C ALA A 94 -6.03 -2.32 13.78
N MET A 95 -6.73 -3.45 13.69
CA MET A 95 -6.43 -4.64 14.47
C MET A 95 -6.16 -5.80 13.52
N GLU A 96 -5.02 -6.44 13.72
CA GLU A 96 -4.61 -7.62 12.97
C GLU A 96 -4.37 -8.78 13.93
N VAL A 97 -4.87 -9.95 13.57
CA VAL A 97 -4.68 -11.20 14.30
C VAL A 97 -4.09 -12.23 13.36
N ASP A 98 -2.87 -12.67 13.67
CA ASP A 98 -2.16 -13.72 12.96
C ASP A 98 -2.17 -15.00 13.76
N LEU A 99 -2.61 -16.08 13.12
CA LEU A 99 -2.70 -17.42 13.69
C LEU A 99 -1.65 -18.33 13.05
N ASP A 100 -0.72 -18.82 13.86
CA ASP A 100 0.27 -19.84 13.50
C ASP A 100 -0.25 -21.22 13.89
N TRP A 101 -0.79 -21.93 12.90
CA TRP A 101 -1.38 -23.25 13.12
C TRP A 101 -0.32 -24.33 13.38
N GLY A 102 0.96 -24.06 13.11
CA GLY A 102 2.07 -24.91 13.51
C GLY A 102 2.23 -24.93 15.02
N LYS A 103 2.05 -23.79 15.69
CA LYS A 103 2.07 -23.71 17.15
C LYS A 103 0.75 -24.15 17.80
N ILE A 104 -0.39 -23.83 17.17
CA ILE A 104 -1.72 -24.11 17.74
C ILE A 104 -2.11 -25.59 17.60
N PHE A 105 -1.98 -26.17 16.40
CA PHE A 105 -2.44 -27.52 16.08
C PHE A 105 -1.39 -28.38 15.36
N ASN A 106 -0.12 -27.97 15.39
CA ASN A 106 0.98 -28.70 14.74
C ASN A 106 0.76 -28.91 13.23
N ILE A 107 0.11 -27.93 12.57
CA ILE A 107 -0.01 -27.88 11.11
C ILE A 107 1.13 -26.99 10.59
N PRO A 108 2.28 -27.57 10.18
CA PRO A 108 3.47 -26.78 9.87
C PRO A 108 3.21 -25.84 8.69
N ASP A 109 3.86 -24.68 8.70
CA ASP A 109 3.88 -23.73 7.58
C ASP A 109 2.49 -23.23 7.13
N PHE A 110 1.48 -23.30 8.01
CA PHE A 110 0.12 -22.85 7.72
C PHE A 110 -0.29 -21.74 8.67
N THR A 111 -0.78 -20.63 8.12
CA THR A 111 -1.18 -19.45 8.89
C THR A 111 -2.49 -18.87 8.40
N THR A 112 -3.17 -18.12 9.26
CA THR A 112 -4.36 -17.35 8.90
C THR A 112 -4.24 -15.96 9.47
N THR A 113 -4.62 -14.95 8.69
CA THR A 113 -4.58 -13.55 9.08
C THR A 113 -5.98 -12.97 8.99
N ILE A 114 -6.38 -12.23 10.02
CA ILE A 114 -7.62 -11.47 10.07
C ILE A 114 -7.26 -10.03 10.37
N THR A 115 -7.66 -9.10 9.50
CA THR A 115 -7.35 -7.68 9.67
C THR A 115 -8.61 -6.86 9.52
N VAL A 116 -8.93 -6.07 10.55
CA VAL A 116 -10.05 -5.14 10.55
C VAL A 116 -9.55 -3.72 10.79
N VAL A 117 -10.23 -2.77 10.18
CA VAL A 117 -9.93 -1.34 10.35
C VAL A 117 -11.17 -0.53 10.64
N GLN A 118 -10.99 0.56 11.34
CA GLN A 118 -11.93 1.64 11.50
C GLN A 118 -11.27 2.88 10.91
N ARG A 119 -11.94 3.60 10.01
CA ARG A 119 -11.47 4.87 9.46
C ARG A 119 -12.47 5.99 9.75
N HIS A 120 -11.98 7.13 10.21
CA HIS A 120 -12.80 8.32 10.51
C HIS A 120 -12.14 9.61 10.02
N GLY A 121 -12.92 10.69 9.99
CA GLY A 121 -12.43 12.03 9.70
C GLY A 121 -12.91 12.59 8.35
N ARG A 122 -12.09 13.46 7.75
CA ARG A 122 -12.35 14.19 6.51
C ARG A 122 -11.10 14.22 5.64
N ARG A 123 -11.25 14.58 4.37
CA ARG A 123 -10.14 14.77 3.43
C ARG A 123 -9.96 16.21 3.00
N LEU A 124 -8.76 16.71 3.19
CA LEU A 124 -8.36 18.05 2.72
C LEU A 124 -8.48 18.19 1.19
N SER A 125 -8.35 17.09 0.44
CA SER A 125 -8.42 17.11 -1.02
C SER A 125 -9.76 17.66 -1.55
N THR A 126 -10.88 17.27 -0.94
CA THR A 126 -12.21 17.78 -1.33
C THR A 126 -12.47 19.16 -0.75
N ASP A 127 -11.99 19.42 0.46
CA ASP A 127 -12.31 20.66 1.17
C ASP A 127 -11.45 21.84 0.71
N ALA A 128 -10.18 21.65 0.36
CA ALA A 128 -9.29 22.73 -0.05
C ALA A 128 -8.85 22.64 -1.51
N LEU A 129 -8.62 21.43 -2.04
CA LEU A 129 -7.96 21.25 -3.34
C LEU A 129 -8.92 20.99 -4.50
N GLN A 130 -10.17 20.63 -4.22
CA GLN A 130 -11.12 20.16 -5.22
C GLN A 130 -10.51 19.03 -6.07
N ASP A 131 -9.84 18.11 -5.38
CA ASP A 131 -9.18 16.96 -5.97
C ASP A 131 -9.86 15.67 -5.51
N GLY A 132 -10.49 14.98 -6.45
CA GLY A 132 -11.14 13.69 -6.23
C GLY A 132 -10.22 12.49 -6.46
N VAL A 133 -9.00 12.72 -6.94
CA VAL A 133 -8.07 11.70 -7.41
C VAL A 133 -6.97 11.46 -6.40
N VAL A 134 -6.26 12.52 -6.00
CA VAL A 134 -5.15 12.44 -5.05
C VAL A 134 -5.53 13.11 -3.75
N ASN A 135 -5.19 12.46 -2.63
CA ASN A 135 -5.47 12.96 -1.29
C ASN A 135 -4.16 13.27 -0.56
N PRO A 136 -4.01 14.46 0.07
CA PRO A 136 -2.88 14.72 0.95
C PRO A 136 -2.77 13.73 2.12
N GLN A 137 -3.90 13.18 2.57
CA GLN A 137 -3.99 12.20 3.67
C GLN A 137 -4.29 10.82 3.08
N GLN A 138 -3.28 9.94 3.02
CA GLN A 138 -3.41 8.60 2.41
C GLN A 138 -4.31 7.65 3.22
N ILE A 139 -4.45 7.83 4.53
CA ILE A 139 -5.34 6.98 5.34
C ILE A 139 -6.83 7.31 5.18
N TYR A 140 -7.20 8.36 4.42
CA TYR A 140 -8.59 8.65 4.10
C TYR A 140 -9.01 8.06 2.75
N GLY A 141 -9.97 7.14 2.77
CA GLY A 141 -10.55 6.50 1.57
C GLY A 141 -11.03 5.08 1.85
N GLY A 142 -11.60 4.41 0.83
CA GLY A 142 -11.94 2.98 0.89
C GLY A 142 -13.16 2.62 1.75
N GLY A 143 -14.14 3.51 1.88
CA GLY A 143 -15.38 3.24 2.63
C GLY A 143 -15.39 3.73 4.08
N GLY A 144 -14.58 4.75 4.41
CA GLY A 144 -14.53 5.36 5.75
C GLY A 144 -15.89 5.75 6.34
N ASN A 145 -15.91 6.07 7.64
CA ASN A 145 -17.11 6.23 8.48
C ASN A 145 -17.90 4.93 8.74
N VAL A 146 -17.24 3.79 8.67
CA VAL A 146 -17.74 2.51 9.19
C VAL A 146 -17.05 2.19 10.51
N LEU A 147 -17.78 1.56 11.44
CA LEU A 147 -17.24 1.20 12.75
C LEU A 147 -16.21 0.07 12.66
N ILE A 148 -16.43 -0.91 11.77
CA ILE A 148 -15.54 -2.05 11.51
C ILE A 148 -15.59 -2.35 10.01
N HIS A 149 -14.43 -2.38 9.37
CA HIS A 149 -14.23 -2.82 7.99
C HIS A 149 -13.30 -4.04 7.98
N LEU A 150 -13.73 -5.16 7.42
CA LEU A 150 -12.87 -6.33 7.22
C LEU A 150 -11.97 -6.14 5.99
N VAL A 151 -10.68 -5.96 6.21
CA VAL A 151 -9.72 -5.81 5.11
C VAL A 151 -9.24 -7.18 4.64
N TYR A 152 -8.62 -7.94 5.54
CA TYR A 152 -8.03 -9.24 5.19
C TYR A 152 -8.64 -10.37 5.99
N PHE A 153 -8.90 -11.47 5.28
CA PHE A 153 -9.26 -12.76 5.84
C PHE A 153 -8.73 -13.84 4.91
N TYR A 154 -7.48 -14.23 5.10
CA TYR A 154 -6.82 -15.19 4.22
C TYR A 154 -6.04 -16.24 5.00
N ALA A 155 -5.82 -17.37 4.36
CA ALA A 155 -4.90 -18.39 4.81
C ALA A 155 -3.67 -18.43 3.89
N GLN A 156 -2.52 -18.74 4.48
CA GLN A 156 -1.28 -18.91 3.75
C GLN A 156 -0.65 -20.25 4.08
N LYS A 157 -0.23 -20.97 3.04
CA LYS A 157 0.54 -22.20 3.15
C LYS A 157 1.90 -22.04 2.48
N LYS A 158 2.97 -22.41 3.19
CA LYS A 158 4.33 -22.42 2.66
C LYS A 158 4.79 -23.86 2.42
N TRP A 159 5.63 -24.05 1.41
CA TRP A 159 6.34 -25.30 1.13
C TRP A 159 7.81 -25.00 0.79
N LEU A 160 8.64 -26.05 0.83
CA LEU A 160 10.05 -25.97 0.47
C LEU A 160 10.77 -24.83 1.23
N HIS A 161 10.58 -24.80 2.55
CA HIS A 161 11.12 -23.77 3.44
C HIS A 161 10.70 -22.34 3.07
N GLY A 162 9.52 -22.13 2.47
CA GLY A 162 9.05 -20.80 2.07
C GLY A 162 9.43 -20.37 0.66
N ARG A 163 9.94 -21.30 -0.17
CA ARG A 163 10.16 -21.04 -1.60
C ARG A 163 8.89 -21.04 -2.42
N ILE A 164 7.85 -21.74 -1.96
CA ILE A 164 6.53 -21.73 -2.57
C ILE A 164 5.55 -21.27 -1.50
N ILE A 165 4.79 -20.22 -1.80
CA ILE A 165 3.81 -19.63 -0.90
C ILE A 165 2.49 -19.53 -1.67
N LEU A 166 1.44 -20.14 -1.13
CA LEU A 166 0.08 -19.96 -1.60
C LEU A 166 -0.69 -19.16 -0.56
N THR A 167 -1.23 -18.01 -0.96
CA THR A 167 -2.14 -17.18 -0.17
C THR A 167 -3.53 -17.26 -0.81
N ALA A 168 -4.58 -17.52 -0.02
CA ALA A 168 -5.94 -17.56 -0.55
C ALA A 168 -6.96 -17.07 0.48
N GLY A 169 -7.97 -16.32 0.01
CA GLY A 169 -9.02 -15.75 0.85
C GLY A 169 -9.42 -14.35 0.40
N ARG A 170 -9.80 -13.49 1.35
CA ARG A 170 -10.04 -12.06 1.15
C ARG A 170 -8.71 -11.34 1.27
N TYR A 171 -8.08 -11.05 0.14
CA TYR A 171 -6.73 -10.51 0.07
C TYR A 171 -6.55 -9.67 -1.21
N ALA A 172 -5.98 -8.48 -1.05
CA ALA A 172 -5.84 -7.50 -2.12
C ALA A 172 -4.61 -7.77 -3.00
N PRO A 173 -4.59 -7.30 -4.26
CA PRO A 173 -3.39 -7.31 -5.10
C PRO A 173 -2.20 -6.54 -4.53
N GLY A 174 -2.49 -5.45 -3.81
CA GLY A 174 -1.54 -4.55 -3.12
C GLY A 174 -0.22 -5.21 -2.77
N PRO A 175 -0.16 -6.02 -1.70
CA PRO A 175 1.10 -6.47 -1.12
C PRO A 175 1.98 -7.36 -2.03
N ASP A 176 1.48 -7.80 -3.18
CA ASP A 176 2.23 -8.65 -4.12
C ASP A 176 2.53 -7.97 -5.47
N PHE A 177 1.80 -6.91 -5.84
CA PHE A 177 1.86 -6.33 -7.17
C PHE A 177 1.83 -4.80 -7.15
N ASP A 178 2.85 -4.17 -7.72
CA ASP A 178 2.97 -2.70 -7.86
C ASP A 178 2.95 -1.92 -6.54
N SER A 179 3.23 -2.56 -5.40
CA SER A 179 3.34 -1.90 -4.10
C SER A 179 4.78 -1.72 -3.64
N SER A 180 5.05 -0.89 -2.62
CA SER A 180 6.28 -0.92 -1.82
C SER A 180 6.04 -0.30 -0.44
N PRO A 181 6.54 -0.88 0.67
CA PRO A 181 6.40 -0.31 2.01
C PRO A 181 7.10 1.05 2.16
N LEU A 182 8.20 1.25 1.42
CA LEU A 182 8.97 2.51 1.40
C LEU A 182 8.10 3.70 0.98
N GLN A 183 7.21 3.49 0.01
CA GLN A 183 6.37 4.56 -0.53
C GLN A 183 5.45 5.21 0.51
N CYS A 184 5.17 4.54 1.63
CA CYS A 184 4.35 5.07 2.74
C CYS A 184 5.15 5.83 3.81
N LEU A 185 6.45 6.05 3.62
CA LEU A 185 7.18 6.97 4.49
C LEU A 185 6.57 8.38 4.41
N VAL A 186 6.21 8.81 3.19
CA VAL A 186 5.51 10.08 2.93
C VAL A 186 4.00 9.97 3.13
N MET A 187 3.35 11.05 3.56
CA MET A 187 1.92 11.05 3.91
C MET A 187 0.98 11.06 2.69
N GLY A 188 1.44 11.57 1.54
CA GLY A 188 0.61 11.78 0.36
C GLY A 188 0.13 10.49 -0.31
N GLY A 189 -1.17 10.43 -0.62
CA GLY A 189 -1.80 9.31 -1.31
C GLY A 189 -1.48 9.19 -2.81
N ALA A 190 -0.52 9.96 -3.32
CA ALA A 190 -0.04 9.82 -4.69
C ALA A 190 0.77 8.53 -4.87
N THR A 191 1.58 8.17 -3.86
CA THR A 191 2.51 7.05 -3.90
C THR A 191 2.37 6.06 -2.76
N CYS A 192 1.87 6.44 -1.58
CA CYS A 192 1.87 5.50 -0.46
C CYS A 192 1.20 4.18 -0.82
N SER A 193 1.94 3.10 -0.51
CA SER A 193 1.66 1.70 -0.74
C SER A 193 1.79 1.33 -2.21
N GLN A 194 1.14 2.03 -3.14
CA GLN A 194 1.27 1.81 -4.58
C GLN A 194 0.97 3.09 -5.38
N PRO A 195 1.40 3.18 -6.65
CA PRO A 195 0.99 4.27 -7.54
C PRO A 195 -0.53 4.41 -7.62
N ARG A 196 -1.01 5.66 -7.47
CA ARG A 196 -2.42 5.99 -7.55
C ARG A 196 -3.10 5.49 -8.83
N ALA A 197 -2.39 5.48 -9.95
CA ALA A 197 -2.87 4.95 -11.23
C ALA A 197 -3.43 3.53 -11.13
N THR A 198 -2.80 2.70 -10.32
CA THR A 198 -3.16 1.30 -10.11
C THR A 198 -4.41 1.17 -9.25
N SER A 199 -4.48 1.89 -8.13
CA SER A 199 -5.59 1.78 -7.16
C SER A 199 -6.96 2.32 -7.66
N LEU A 200 -6.98 3.05 -8.78
CA LEU A 200 -8.18 3.67 -9.35
C LEU A 200 -8.93 2.78 -10.37
N THR A 201 -8.50 1.54 -10.55
CA THR A 201 -9.18 0.56 -11.42
C THR A 201 -10.09 -0.35 -10.60
N ASP A 202 -11.10 -0.95 -11.23
CA ASP A 202 -11.97 -1.93 -10.57
C ASP A 202 -11.23 -3.24 -10.29
N GLY A 203 -10.37 -3.68 -11.22
CA GLY A 203 -9.54 -4.87 -11.11
C GLY A 203 -8.42 -4.81 -10.07
N TYR A 204 -8.23 -3.67 -9.40
CA TYR A 204 -7.23 -3.52 -8.35
C TYR A 204 -7.86 -3.00 -7.05
N SER A 205 -8.10 -3.91 -6.10
CA SER A 205 -8.41 -3.52 -4.73
C SER A 205 -7.13 -3.07 -4.00
N SER A 206 -7.20 -1.92 -3.34
CA SER A 206 -6.14 -1.41 -2.47
C SER A 206 -6.65 -1.40 -1.05
N TRP A 207 -5.76 -1.56 -0.07
CA TRP A 207 -6.10 -1.34 1.33
C TRP A 207 -6.91 -0.04 1.51
N PRO A 208 -8.02 -0.04 2.27
CA PRO A 208 -8.58 -1.15 3.04
C PRO A 208 -9.51 -2.09 2.24
N GLY A 209 -9.76 -1.80 0.97
CA GLY A 209 -10.54 -2.67 0.09
C GLY A 209 -9.86 -4.02 -0.16
N THR A 210 -10.66 -4.99 -0.56
CA THR A 210 -10.24 -6.40 -0.63
C THR A 210 -11.05 -7.17 -1.66
N ALA A 211 -10.50 -8.30 -2.10
CA ALA A 211 -11.03 -9.16 -3.13
C ALA A 211 -10.89 -10.63 -2.70
N TRP A 212 -11.85 -11.48 -3.06
CA TRP A 212 -11.58 -12.92 -3.11
C TRP A 212 -10.44 -13.19 -4.08
N SER A 213 -9.44 -13.91 -3.61
CA SER A 213 -8.23 -14.14 -4.39
C SER A 213 -7.48 -15.41 -4.01
N ALA A 214 -6.62 -15.81 -4.94
CA ALA A 214 -5.58 -16.81 -4.74
C ALA A 214 -4.29 -16.33 -5.41
N VAL A 215 -3.19 -16.40 -4.68
CA VAL A 215 -1.88 -15.87 -5.08
C VAL A 215 -0.81 -16.91 -4.81
N LEU A 216 -0.05 -17.26 -5.84
CA LEU A 216 1.06 -18.20 -5.79
C LEU A 216 2.37 -17.45 -6.02
N ARG A 217 3.23 -17.38 -5.01
CA ARG A 217 4.60 -16.87 -5.11
C ARG A 217 5.60 -18.02 -5.12
N VAL A 218 6.52 -18.01 -6.06
CA VAL A 218 7.58 -19.01 -6.23
C VAL A 218 8.93 -18.31 -6.25
N ARG A 219 9.92 -18.86 -5.53
CA ARG A 219 11.33 -18.42 -5.53
C ARG A 219 12.26 -19.44 -6.19
N PRO A 220 12.51 -19.31 -7.51
CA PRO A 220 13.45 -20.20 -8.21
C PRO A 220 14.89 -20.09 -7.68
N THR A 221 15.32 -18.87 -7.32
CA THR A 221 16.63 -18.61 -6.71
C THR A 221 16.47 -17.88 -5.37
N LYS A 222 17.56 -17.61 -4.66
CA LYS A 222 17.50 -16.79 -3.44
C LYS A 222 16.98 -15.36 -3.72
N PRO A 223 17.52 -14.61 -4.71
CA PRO A 223 17.08 -13.24 -4.96
C PRO A 223 15.95 -13.11 -6.00
N THR A 224 15.45 -14.17 -6.63
CA THR A 224 14.40 -14.03 -7.64
C THR A 224 13.09 -14.66 -7.20
N TYR A 225 12.00 -13.99 -7.51
CA TYR A 225 10.65 -14.52 -7.32
C TYR A 225 9.76 -14.24 -8.54
N ILE A 226 8.75 -15.07 -8.68
CA ILE A 226 7.65 -14.91 -9.64
C ILE A 226 6.35 -15.10 -8.87
N THR A 227 5.38 -14.22 -9.10
CA THR A 227 4.08 -14.24 -8.45
C THR A 227 2.98 -14.31 -9.51
N PHE A 228 2.04 -15.21 -9.30
CA PHE A 228 0.82 -15.37 -10.09
C PHE A 228 -0.37 -15.10 -9.17
N GLY A 229 -1.31 -14.27 -9.61
CA GLY A 229 -2.50 -13.95 -8.83
C GLY A 229 -3.77 -14.06 -9.66
N ALA A 230 -4.86 -14.48 -9.02
CA ALA A 230 -6.20 -14.37 -9.54
C ALA A 230 -7.06 -13.69 -8.47
N TYR A 231 -7.74 -12.62 -8.85
CA TYR A 231 -8.57 -11.80 -7.97
C TYR A 231 -9.94 -11.62 -8.61
N GLU A 232 -11.02 -11.64 -7.83
CA GLU A 232 -12.30 -11.16 -8.33
C GLU A 232 -12.18 -9.67 -8.71
N THR A 233 -12.83 -9.26 -9.81
CA THR A 233 -13.00 -7.84 -10.12
C THR A 233 -14.39 -7.39 -9.67
N SER A 234 -14.43 -6.36 -8.81
CA SER A 234 -15.67 -5.74 -8.36
C SER A 234 -15.47 -4.24 -8.10
N PRO A 235 -16.36 -3.37 -8.61
CA PRO A 235 -16.37 -1.95 -8.26
C PRO A 235 -16.55 -1.69 -6.75
N LEU A 236 -17.17 -2.63 -6.02
CA LEU A 236 -17.40 -2.48 -4.58
C LEU A 236 -16.18 -2.79 -3.72
N LYS A 237 -15.21 -3.55 -4.24
CA LYS A 237 -13.94 -3.89 -3.55
C LYS A 237 -14.15 -4.41 -2.11
N GLY A 238 -15.18 -5.23 -1.90
CA GLY A 238 -15.57 -5.77 -0.59
C GLY A 238 -16.69 -5.03 0.14
N GLY A 239 -17.22 -3.96 -0.45
CA GLY A 239 -18.28 -3.14 0.11
C GLY A 239 -17.82 -2.26 1.29
N THR A 240 -18.73 -1.44 1.81
CA THR A 240 -18.41 -0.44 2.86
C THR A 240 -17.82 -1.08 4.13
N ALA A 241 -18.27 -2.27 4.53
CA ALA A 241 -17.80 -2.96 5.73
C ALA A 241 -16.77 -4.06 5.44
N GLY A 242 -16.37 -4.29 4.18
CA GLY A 242 -15.45 -5.37 3.83
C GLY A 242 -16.06 -6.78 3.91
N THR A 243 -17.34 -6.88 4.28
CA THR A 243 -18.09 -8.13 4.48
C THR A 243 -19.06 -8.43 3.34
N ASP A 244 -18.85 -7.86 2.16
CA ASP A 244 -19.54 -8.32 0.97
C ASP A 244 -19.00 -9.69 0.57
N TRP A 245 -19.71 -10.73 1.00
CA TRP A 245 -19.38 -12.13 0.73
C TRP A 245 -20.03 -12.66 -0.55
N GLY A 246 -20.94 -11.89 -1.15
CA GLY A 246 -21.71 -12.26 -2.32
C GLY A 246 -20.88 -12.17 -3.61
N GLY A 247 -21.38 -12.81 -4.68
CA GLY A 247 -20.77 -12.77 -6.01
C GLY A 247 -21.56 -11.97 -7.05
N ASP A 248 -22.68 -11.35 -6.65
CA ASP A 248 -23.60 -10.63 -7.52
C ASP A 248 -23.03 -9.33 -8.11
N HIS A 249 -22.03 -8.76 -7.43
CA HIS A 249 -21.31 -7.56 -7.87
C HIS A 249 -19.99 -7.86 -8.60
N ILE A 250 -19.61 -9.13 -8.73
CA ILE A 250 -18.42 -9.55 -9.46
C ILE A 250 -18.66 -9.35 -10.96
N THR A 251 -17.79 -8.57 -11.58
CA THR A 251 -17.89 -8.21 -13.01
C THR A 251 -16.88 -8.97 -13.88
N GLY A 252 -15.90 -9.63 -13.26
CA GLY A 252 -14.83 -10.32 -13.95
C GLY A 252 -13.78 -10.88 -13.00
N VAL A 253 -12.61 -11.21 -13.56
CA VAL A 253 -11.43 -11.68 -12.86
C VAL A 253 -10.23 -10.85 -13.29
N THR A 254 -9.39 -10.48 -12.34
CA THR A 254 -8.07 -9.92 -12.60
C THR A 254 -7.01 -11.00 -12.47
N LEU A 255 -6.32 -11.28 -13.58
CA LEU A 255 -5.17 -12.18 -13.63
C LEU A 255 -3.89 -11.37 -13.58
N ALA A 256 -3.05 -11.68 -12.60
CA ALA A 256 -1.82 -10.97 -12.31
C ALA A 256 -0.60 -11.85 -12.53
N LEU A 257 0.41 -11.30 -13.21
CA LEU A 257 1.74 -11.89 -13.35
C LEU A 257 2.77 -10.83 -12.98
N GLY A 258 3.68 -11.18 -12.08
CA GLY A 258 4.72 -10.29 -11.63
C GLY A 258 5.94 -11.07 -11.20
N GLY A 259 7.03 -10.36 -11.00
CA GLY A 259 8.25 -10.94 -10.47
C GLY A 259 9.20 -9.85 -10.03
N GLY A 260 10.22 -10.26 -9.31
CA GLY A 260 11.24 -9.35 -8.87
C GLY A 260 12.60 -9.99 -8.65
N TYR A 261 13.58 -9.12 -8.60
CA TYR A 261 14.97 -9.39 -8.28
C TYR A 261 15.34 -8.58 -7.05
N GLU A 262 15.77 -9.27 -6.01
CA GLU A 262 16.06 -8.76 -4.68
C GLU A 262 17.56 -9.04 -4.38
N PRO A 263 18.52 -8.28 -4.96
CA PRO A 263 19.96 -8.43 -4.68
C PRO A 263 20.44 -7.69 -3.43
N ALA A 264 21.58 -8.13 -2.90
CA ALA A 264 22.42 -7.36 -1.98
C ALA A 264 23.82 -7.16 -2.60
N PHE A 265 24.20 -5.90 -2.85
CA PHE A 265 25.43 -5.57 -3.57
C PHE A 265 26.61 -5.22 -2.65
N GLY A 266 27.81 -5.61 -3.07
CA GLY A 266 29.08 -5.19 -2.45
C GLY A 266 29.30 -5.71 -1.02
N PRO A 267 30.43 -5.33 -0.39
CA PRO A 267 30.78 -5.77 0.96
C PRO A 267 29.83 -5.23 2.03
N HIS A 268 29.15 -4.11 1.76
CA HIS A 268 28.19 -3.49 2.67
C HIS A 268 26.75 -4.02 2.52
N ARG A 269 26.53 -5.07 1.72
CA ARG A 269 25.21 -5.70 1.50
C ARG A 269 24.13 -4.65 1.17
N LEU A 270 24.37 -3.83 0.15
CA LEU A 270 23.44 -2.77 -0.24
C LEU A 270 22.22 -3.39 -0.93
N ASN A 271 21.10 -3.41 -0.23
CA ASN A 271 19.86 -4.05 -0.67
C ASN A 271 19.26 -3.30 -1.86
N GLY A 272 18.72 -4.03 -2.81
CA GLY A 272 17.86 -3.47 -3.86
C GLY A 272 16.70 -4.39 -4.15
N HIS A 273 15.61 -3.82 -4.64
CA HIS A 273 14.44 -4.57 -5.12
C HIS A 273 14.05 -4.00 -6.47
N TYR A 274 13.91 -4.87 -7.46
CA TYR A 274 13.56 -4.51 -8.84
C TYR A 274 12.38 -5.38 -9.23
N LYS A 275 11.22 -4.79 -9.48
CA LYS A 275 9.99 -5.53 -9.78
C LYS A 275 9.32 -5.02 -11.04
N ALA A 276 8.65 -5.94 -11.72
CA ALA A 276 7.85 -5.65 -12.89
C ALA A 276 6.66 -6.61 -12.93
N GLY A 277 5.56 -6.17 -13.52
CA GLY A 277 4.38 -7.01 -13.63
C GLY A 277 3.29 -6.43 -14.51
N MET A 278 2.25 -7.24 -14.67
CA MET A 278 1.08 -6.96 -15.48
C MET A 278 -0.17 -7.59 -14.85
N LEU A 279 -1.29 -6.85 -14.84
CA LEU A 279 -2.58 -7.29 -14.30
C LEU A 279 -3.70 -7.05 -15.30
N TRP A 280 -4.27 -8.12 -15.84
CA TRP A 280 -5.34 -8.06 -16.82
C TRP A 280 -6.69 -8.32 -16.17
N ASP A 281 -7.56 -7.32 -16.17
CA ASP A 281 -8.93 -7.36 -15.70
C ASP A 281 -9.87 -7.72 -16.86
N SER A 282 -10.63 -8.80 -16.73
CA SER A 282 -11.56 -9.27 -17.78
C SER A 282 -12.88 -8.50 -17.85
N SER A 283 -13.16 -7.60 -16.90
CA SER A 283 -14.45 -6.95 -16.75
C SER A 283 -14.86 -6.05 -17.93
N PRO A 284 -16.17 -5.81 -18.11
CA PRO A 284 -16.67 -4.76 -19.01
C PRO A 284 -16.46 -3.38 -18.38
N HIS A 285 -15.85 -2.47 -19.13
CA HIS A 285 -15.64 -1.08 -18.75
C HIS A 285 -16.40 -0.14 -19.68
N ALA A 286 -17.15 0.77 -19.07
CA ALA A 286 -17.81 1.85 -19.76
C ALA A 286 -16.80 2.89 -20.25
N TYR A 287 -17.02 3.41 -21.45
CA TYR A 287 -16.34 4.60 -21.98
C TYR A 287 -17.31 5.36 -22.89
N ASN A 288 -17.19 6.68 -22.96
CA ASN A 288 -17.98 7.48 -23.90
C ASN A 288 -17.12 8.60 -24.52
N ASP A 289 -17.71 9.53 -25.27
CA ASP A 289 -17.02 10.74 -25.72
C ASP A 289 -17.86 11.94 -25.29
N ALA A 290 -17.46 12.60 -24.20
CA ALA A 290 -18.21 13.72 -23.63
C ALA A 290 -18.19 15.00 -24.46
N THR A 291 -17.51 15.02 -25.62
CA THR A 291 -17.67 16.10 -26.59
C THR A 291 -18.90 15.91 -27.48
N THR A 292 -19.61 14.78 -27.34
CA THR A 292 -20.77 14.40 -28.15
C THR A 292 -21.90 13.85 -27.28
N ASP A 293 -23.15 13.95 -27.74
CA ASP A 293 -24.29 13.27 -27.12
C ASP A 293 -24.30 11.74 -27.40
N ALA A 294 -23.13 11.16 -27.69
CA ALA A 294 -23.03 9.76 -28.03
C ALA A 294 -23.35 8.86 -26.83
N PRO A 295 -24.07 7.74 -27.04
CA PRO A 295 -24.37 6.81 -25.96
C PRO A 295 -23.10 6.16 -25.40
N THR A 296 -23.13 5.80 -24.11
CA THR A 296 -22.06 5.06 -23.46
C THR A 296 -21.79 3.73 -24.17
N ARG A 297 -20.51 3.47 -24.43
CA ARG A 297 -20.02 2.23 -25.04
C ARG A 297 -19.32 1.38 -23.99
N TRP A 298 -19.14 0.11 -24.32
CA TRP A 298 -18.52 -0.87 -23.44
C TRP A 298 -17.38 -1.58 -24.16
N ARG A 299 -16.31 -1.85 -23.43
CA ARG A 299 -15.23 -2.73 -23.88
C ARG A 299 -14.79 -3.62 -22.75
N HIS A 300 -14.37 -4.84 -23.07
CA HIS A 300 -13.85 -5.77 -22.09
C HIS A 300 -12.33 -5.64 -22.04
N GLY A 301 -11.75 -5.83 -20.85
CA GLY A 301 -10.31 -5.78 -20.71
C GLY A 301 -9.80 -4.42 -20.22
N GLN A 302 -9.11 -4.44 -19.09
CA GLN A 302 -8.19 -3.39 -18.67
C GLN A 302 -6.84 -4.00 -18.33
N MET A 303 -5.78 -3.35 -18.77
CA MET A 303 -4.41 -3.78 -18.53
C MET A 303 -3.74 -2.76 -17.61
N ILE A 304 -3.11 -3.23 -16.55
CA ILE A 304 -2.14 -2.48 -15.75
C ILE A 304 -0.78 -3.10 -15.99
N SER A 305 0.23 -2.31 -16.32
CA SER A 305 1.63 -2.74 -16.39
C SER A 305 2.52 -1.80 -15.61
N TYR A 306 3.52 -2.34 -14.94
CA TYR A 306 4.39 -1.55 -14.09
C TYR A 306 5.82 -2.05 -14.05
N VAL A 307 6.72 -1.11 -13.73
CA VAL A 307 8.08 -1.37 -13.27
C VAL A 307 8.33 -0.48 -12.05
N ALA A 308 8.97 -1.03 -11.03
CA ALA A 308 9.35 -0.29 -9.84
C ALA A 308 10.70 -0.79 -9.31
N PHE A 309 11.45 0.08 -8.66
CA PHE A 309 12.69 -0.27 -8.03
C PHE A 309 12.94 0.55 -6.77
N ASP A 310 13.74 -0.02 -5.88
CA ASP A 310 14.49 0.68 -4.86
C ASP A 310 15.92 0.14 -4.79
N GLN A 311 16.86 0.99 -4.42
CA GLN A 311 18.27 0.62 -4.28
C GLN A 311 18.91 1.45 -3.17
N MET A 312 19.41 0.75 -2.15
CA MET A 312 20.28 1.34 -1.14
C MET A 312 21.61 1.74 -1.78
N LEU A 313 21.99 3.01 -1.66
CA LEU A 313 23.25 3.56 -2.12
C LEU A 313 24.29 3.59 -1.00
N VAL A 314 23.85 3.85 0.23
CA VAL A 314 24.71 3.96 1.42
C VAL A 314 24.02 3.25 2.57
N ARG A 315 24.78 2.50 3.37
CA ARG A 315 24.28 1.84 4.58
C ARG A 315 24.69 2.65 5.82
N ASN A 316 23.69 3.07 6.59
CA ASN A 316 23.87 3.84 7.83
C ASN A 316 23.77 2.95 9.08
N GLY A 317 23.17 1.77 8.97
CA GLY A 317 22.89 0.92 10.13
C GLY A 317 22.80 -0.57 9.82
N LYS A 318 22.42 -1.31 10.87
CA LYS A 318 22.36 -2.78 10.85
C LYS A 318 21.06 -3.33 10.25
N TYR A 319 20.03 -2.52 10.08
CA TYR A 319 18.74 -2.99 9.56
C TYR A 319 18.71 -2.95 8.04
N SER A 320 17.82 -3.73 7.43
CA SER A 320 17.71 -3.89 5.97
C SER A 320 17.43 -2.58 5.22
N ASP A 321 16.84 -1.60 5.89
CA ASP A 321 16.37 -0.29 5.40
C ASP A 321 17.24 0.88 5.88
N SER A 322 18.15 0.66 6.85
CA SER A 322 18.97 1.72 7.43
C SER A 322 20.03 2.25 6.46
N GLY A 323 19.69 3.24 5.66
CA GLY A 323 20.58 3.82 4.66
C GLY A 323 19.92 4.88 3.79
N ILE A 324 20.72 5.42 2.86
CA ILE A 324 20.23 6.24 1.75
C ILE A 324 19.74 5.30 0.66
N ILE A 325 18.45 5.37 0.33
CA ILE A 325 17.76 4.55 -0.65
C ILE A 325 17.19 5.47 -1.72
N ILE A 326 17.42 5.15 -2.99
CA ILE A 326 16.68 5.75 -4.09
C ILE A 326 15.55 4.81 -4.48
N LEU A 327 14.39 5.34 -4.83
CA LEU A 327 13.26 4.57 -5.33
C LEU A 327 12.63 5.26 -6.54
N GLY A 328 11.94 4.48 -7.35
CA GLY A 328 11.17 5.01 -8.45
C GLY A 328 10.38 3.94 -9.17
N GLY A 329 9.45 4.38 -10.01
CA GLY A 329 8.64 3.47 -10.78
C GLY A 329 7.78 4.17 -11.81
N TYR A 330 7.19 3.33 -12.66
CA TYR A 330 6.28 3.74 -13.71
C TYR A 330 5.17 2.70 -13.84
N THR A 331 3.93 3.20 -13.84
CA THR A 331 2.73 2.40 -14.07
C THR A 331 1.99 2.96 -15.27
N HIS A 332 1.61 2.08 -16.18
CA HIS A 332 0.68 2.35 -17.27
C HIS A 332 -0.62 1.56 -17.08
N VAL A 333 -1.74 2.22 -17.33
CA VAL A 333 -3.08 1.60 -17.35
C VAL A 333 -3.73 1.91 -18.68
N THR A 334 -4.50 0.98 -19.25
CA THR A 334 -5.19 1.17 -20.54
C THR A 334 -5.91 2.52 -20.63
N SER A 335 -5.31 3.44 -21.36
CA SER A 335 -5.63 4.88 -21.32
C SER A 335 -7.07 5.23 -21.72
N GLY A 336 -7.69 4.42 -22.59
CA GLY A 336 -9.05 4.69 -23.06
C GLY A 336 -10.18 4.43 -22.05
N ILE A 337 -9.90 3.99 -20.82
CA ILE A 337 -10.90 3.78 -19.76
C ILE A 337 -10.42 4.27 -18.39
N SER A 338 -9.11 4.30 -18.14
CA SER A 338 -8.59 4.64 -16.83
C SER A 338 -8.70 6.14 -16.54
N VAL A 339 -8.86 6.46 -15.25
CA VAL A 339 -8.78 7.84 -14.78
C VAL A 339 -7.35 8.38 -14.96
N ILE A 340 -6.37 7.61 -14.54
CA ILE A 340 -4.95 7.91 -14.75
C ILE A 340 -4.44 6.86 -15.74
N SER A 341 -3.86 7.29 -16.85
CA SER A 341 -3.26 6.39 -17.83
C SER A 341 -1.82 6.08 -17.50
N ASP A 342 -1.09 7.05 -16.94
CA ASP A 342 0.33 6.93 -16.68
C ASP A 342 0.67 7.62 -15.36
N GLN A 343 1.50 6.97 -14.56
CA GLN A 343 2.11 7.58 -13.39
C GLN A 343 3.57 7.19 -13.31
N ALA A 344 4.42 8.19 -13.10
CA ALA A 344 5.82 8.01 -12.76
C ALA A 344 6.08 8.62 -11.38
N TYR A 345 6.95 8.00 -10.60
CA TYR A 345 7.44 8.58 -9.37
C TYR A 345 8.93 8.31 -9.19
N VAL A 346 9.59 9.20 -8.46
CA VAL A 346 10.97 9.05 -8.00
C VAL A 346 11.08 9.59 -6.59
N GLY A 347 11.96 9.01 -5.79
CA GLY A 347 12.15 9.43 -4.41
C GLY A 347 13.50 9.03 -3.84
N ILE A 348 13.81 9.63 -2.71
CA ILE A 348 14.97 9.33 -1.89
C ILE A 348 14.50 9.21 -0.45
N GLU A 349 14.96 8.17 0.22
CA GLU A 349 14.79 7.97 1.65
C GLU A 349 16.16 7.87 2.31
N ASP A 350 16.30 8.44 3.50
CA ASP A 350 17.50 8.30 4.30
C ASP A 350 17.09 7.87 5.70
N VAL A 351 17.41 6.64 6.09
CA VAL A 351 17.01 6.06 7.38
C VAL A 351 18.24 5.95 8.29
N GLY A 352 18.10 6.43 9.53
CA GLY A 352 19.15 6.40 10.54
C GLY A 352 20.31 7.33 10.24
N GLN A 353 20.05 8.54 9.74
CA GLN A 353 21.10 9.49 9.32
C GLN A 353 22.01 9.91 10.48
N PHE A 354 21.46 9.96 11.69
CA PHE A 354 22.16 10.38 12.89
C PHE A 354 22.40 9.19 13.84
N ALA A 355 23.63 9.06 14.35
CA ALA A 355 23.98 7.98 15.27
C ALA A 355 23.10 7.93 16.54
N GLY A 356 22.63 9.09 17.02
CA GLY A 356 21.71 9.19 18.16
C GLY A 356 20.24 8.94 17.83
N ARG A 357 19.89 8.88 16.54
CA ARG A 357 18.51 8.69 16.04
C ARG A 357 18.48 7.64 14.92
N PRO A 358 18.86 6.37 15.21
CA PRO A 358 19.05 5.33 14.19
C PRO A 358 17.75 4.83 13.54
N ARG A 359 16.59 5.34 13.95
CA ARG A 359 15.25 5.00 13.44
C ARG A 359 14.53 6.18 12.80
N ASP A 360 15.10 7.38 12.86
CA ASP A 360 14.54 8.50 12.13
C ASP A 360 14.70 8.29 10.63
N ALA A 361 13.77 8.84 9.86
CA ALA A 361 13.79 8.71 8.42
C ALA A 361 13.40 10.03 7.75
N LEU A 362 14.12 10.41 6.71
CA LEU A 362 13.79 11.51 5.80
C LEU A 362 13.24 10.88 4.54
N GLY A 363 12.11 11.36 4.02
CA GLY A 363 11.54 10.91 2.75
C GLY A 363 11.26 12.10 1.85
N LEU A 364 11.68 12.01 0.59
CA LEU A 364 11.38 12.98 -0.46
C LEU A 364 10.87 12.23 -1.68
N THR A 365 9.68 12.58 -2.18
CA THR A 365 9.08 11.91 -3.34
C THR A 365 8.49 12.93 -4.30
N TRP A 366 8.66 12.70 -5.60
CA TRP A 366 7.97 13.41 -6.67
C TRP A 366 7.15 12.42 -7.48
N SER A 367 5.87 12.74 -7.69
CA SER A 367 4.94 11.99 -8.54
C SER A 367 4.44 12.84 -9.70
N ALA A 368 4.41 12.26 -10.88
CA ALA A 368 3.81 12.85 -12.09
C ALA A 368 2.73 11.93 -12.63
N LEU A 369 1.52 12.44 -12.77
CA LEU A 369 0.33 11.70 -13.16
C LEU A 369 -0.22 12.27 -14.47
N ARG A 370 -0.57 11.39 -15.40
CA ARG A 370 -1.25 11.72 -16.65
C ARG A 370 -2.64 11.11 -16.64
N TYR A 371 -3.63 11.97 -16.84
CA TYR A 371 -5.02 11.58 -16.91
C TYR A 371 -5.32 10.94 -18.26
N GLY A 372 -6.13 9.88 -18.25
CA GLY A 372 -6.57 9.21 -19.47
C GLY A 372 -7.36 10.18 -20.36
N PRO A 373 -7.23 10.10 -21.71
CA PRO A 373 -7.98 10.95 -22.63
C PRO A 373 -9.50 10.86 -22.43
N ASN A 374 -9.95 9.71 -21.92
CA ASN A 374 -11.34 9.37 -21.72
C ASN A 374 -11.81 9.59 -20.26
N VAL A 375 -11.03 10.23 -19.38
CA VAL A 375 -11.53 10.72 -18.07
C VAL A 375 -12.75 11.60 -18.25
N LYS A 376 -12.76 12.37 -19.34
CA LYS A 376 -13.88 13.22 -19.76
C LYS A 376 -15.17 12.41 -19.92
N SER A 377 -15.08 11.09 -20.06
CA SER A 377 -16.15 10.20 -20.49
C SER A 377 -16.68 9.22 -19.44
N VAL A 378 -16.03 9.14 -18.28
CA VAL A 378 -16.44 8.19 -17.23
C VAL A 378 -17.56 8.82 -16.39
N TRP A 379 -18.77 8.88 -16.96
CA TRP A 379 -19.99 9.16 -16.21
C TRP A 379 -20.69 7.83 -15.91
N GLN A 380 -20.63 7.40 -14.65
CA GLN A 380 -21.23 6.14 -14.18
C GLN A 380 -22.26 6.40 -13.06
N PRO A 381 -23.53 6.70 -13.36
CA PRO A 381 -24.57 7.01 -12.37
C PRO A 381 -24.90 5.87 -11.39
N GLY A 382 -24.52 4.63 -11.73
CA GLY A 382 -24.85 3.43 -10.96
C GLY A 382 -23.66 2.59 -10.50
N GLN A 383 -22.41 3.00 -10.77
CA GLN A 383 -21.21 2.21 -10.45
C GLN A 383 -20.15 2.96 -9.62
N GLY A 384 -20.48 4.15 -9.09
CA GLY A 384 -19.63 4.84 -8.10
C GLY A 384 -18.41 5.57 -8.66
N THR A 385 -18.02 5.35 -9.92
CA THR A 385 -16.88 6.05 -10.54
C THR A 385 -17.36 7.27 -11.33
N ILE A 386 -17.79 8.32 -10.62
CA ILE A 386 -17.99 9.63 -11.24
C ILE A 386 -16.92 10.58 -10.72
N LEU A 387 -15.99 10.98 -11.61
CA LEU A 387 -15.18 12.18 -11.37
C LEU A 387 -15.85 13.34 -12.09
N LEU A 388 -16.83 13.93 -11.41
CA LEU A 388 -17.38 15.22 -11.81
C LEU A 388 -16.33 16.30 -11.57
N ASP A 389 -16.39 17.36 -12.38
CA ASP A 389 -15.65 18.56 -12.07
C ASP A 389 -16.17 19.11 -10.72
N PRO A 390 -15.33 19.15 -9.67
CA PRO A 390 -15.82 19.56 -8.35
C PRO A 390 -16.21 21.05 -8.30
N LEU A 391 -15.73 21.85 -9.26
CA LEU A 391 -16.12 23.25 -9.47
C LEU A 391 -17.32 23.39 -10.42
N SER A 392 -17.79 22.31 -11.04
CA SER A 392 -18.92 22.30 -11.97
C SER A 392 -19.60 20.93 -11.94
N PRO A 393 -20.43 20.63 -10.92
CA PRO A 393 -20.94 19.27 -10.63
C PRO A 393 -21.78 18.63 -11.74
N ASN A 394 -22.14 19.37 -12.78
CA ASN A 394 -22.89 18.87 -13.94
C ASN A 394 -22.01 18.67 -15.18
N LYS A 395 -20.68 18.79 -15.04
CA LYS A 395 -19.72 18.65 -16.13
C LYS A 395 -18.69 17.56 -15.79
N PRO A 396 -18.23 16.78 -16.79
CA PRO A 396 -17.12 15.86 -16.59
C PRO A 396 -15.84 16.59 -16.19
N LEU A 397 -15.01 15.94 -15.38
CA LEU A 397 -13.69 16.45 -15.04
C LEU A 397 -12.81 16.55 -16.29
N LEU A 398 -12.42 17.78 -16.66
CA LEU A 398 -11.46 18.02 -17.73
C LEU A 398 -10.03 18.06 -17.15
N ALA A 399 -9.49 16.88 -16.85
CA ALA A 399 -8.14 16.73 -16.31
C ALA A 399 -7.13 16.32 -17.38
N SER A 400 -5.85 16.60 -17.13
CA SER A 400 -4.76 16.35 -18.09
C SER A 400 -3.50 15.80 -17.42
N ARG A 401 -2.92 16.57 -16.50
CA ARG A 401 -1.73 16.18 -15.75
C ARG A 401 -1.75 16.83 -14.40
N GLU A 402 -1.18 16.13 -13.45
CA GLU A 402 -1.00 16.56 -12.07
C GLU A 402 0.39 16.14 -11.61
N SER A 403 0.99 16.91 -10.71
CA SER A 403 2.23 16.49 -10.07
C SER A 403 2.18 16.84 -8.60
N ILE A 404 2.79 15.99 -7.79
CA ILE A 404 2.83 16.14 -6.34
C ILE A 404 4.27 15.95 -5.90
N PHE A 405 4.76 16.87 -5.10
CA PHE A 405 5.99 16.70 -4.33
C PHE A 405 5.62 16.50 -2.88
N ASP A 406 6.29 15.57 -2.23
CA ASP A 406 6.06 15.19 -0.85
C ASP A 406 7.39 15.09 -0.11
N ALA A 407 7.45 15.63 1.10
CA ALA A 407 8.64 15.69 1.92
C ALA A 407 8.29 15.53 3.39
N THR A 408 8.94 14.58 4.05
CA THR A 408 8.65 14.23 5.44
C THR A 408 9.93 13.96 6.23
N TYR A 409 9.88 14.19 7.53
CA TYR A 409 10.91 13.72 8.45
C TYR A 409 10.24 12.96 9.60
N ASN A 410 10.32 11.64 9.58
CA ASN A 410 9.81 10.76 10.63
C ASN A 410 10.75 10.76 11.83
N VAL A 411 10.18 11.08 12.99
CA VAL A 411 10.84 11.10 14.29
C VAL A 411 10.36 9.89 15.08
N HIS A 412 11.27 8.95 15.34
CA HIS A 412 11.00 7.86 16.29
C HIS A 412 11.07 8.42 17.71
N VAL A 413 9.91 8.67 18.33
CA VAL A 413 9.84 9.36 19.62
C VAL A 413 10.23 8.40 20.74
N CYS A 414 9.57 7.24 20.78
CA CYS A 414 9.84 6.14 21.69
C CYS A 414 9.25 4.85 21.11
N ASN A 415 9.36 3.74 21.85
CA ASN A 415 8.77 2.48 21.43
C ASN A 415 7.28 2.65 21.12
N GLY A 416 6.90 2.23 19.92
CA GLY A 416 5.52 2.27 19.42
C GLY A 416 4.97 3.66 19.12
N ILE A 417 5.78 4.73 19.11
CA ILE A 417 5.32 6.07 18.72
C ILE A 417 6.29 6.69 17.71
N ASP A 418 5.77 6.95 16.52
CA ASP A 418 6.43 7.70 15.46
C ASP A 418 5.61 8.93 15.10
N ILE A 419 6.27 10.07 14.87
CA ILE A 419 5.63 11.32 14.43
C ILE A 419 6.41 11.88 13.25
N ALA A 420 5.72 12.18 12.16
CA ALA A 420 6.32 12.69 10.94
C ALA A 420 5.61 13.98 10.49
N PRO A 421 6.19 15.18 10.74
CA PRO A 421 5.81 16.37 9.99
C PRO A 421 6.03 16.17 8.50
N ASP A 422 5.09 16.71 7.71
CA ASP A 422 4.98 16.46 6.29
C ASP A 422 4.71 17.77 5.54
N PHE A 423 5.29 17.92 4.36
CA PHE A 423 5.07 19.03 3.45
C PHE A 423 4.77 18.49 2.05
N GLN A 424 3.66 18.94 1.49
CA GLN A 424 3.26 18.58 0.14
C GLN A 424 3.04 19.80 -0.73
N TYR A 425 3.40 19.68 -2.00
CA TYR A 425 3.10 20.67 -3.02
C TYR A 425 2.39 20.04 -4.21
N PHE A 426 1.19 20.53 -4.51
CA PHE A 426 0.35 20.05 -5.60
C PHE A 426 0.41 21.03 -6.78
N TRP A 427 0.91 20.57 -7.92
CA TRP A 427 0.80 21.26 -9.20
C TRP A 427 -0.44 20.79 -9.93
N ARG A 428 -1.34 21.73 -10.22
CA ARG A 428 -2.64 21.50 -10.87
C ARG A 428 -3.46 20.41 -10.17
N PRO A 429 -3.87 20.61 -8.90
CA PRO A 429 -4.75 19.66 -8.19
C PRO A 429 -5.94 19.22 -9.06
N GLY A 430 -6.24 17.93 -9.07
CA GLY A 430 -7.29 17.31 -9.88
C GLY A 430 -7.03 17.34 -11.39
N GLY A 431 -5.80 17.65 -11.81
CA GLY A 431 -5.33 17.66 -13.19
C GLY A 431 -5.94 18.70 -14.14
N SER A 432 -6.89 19.51 -13.66
CA SER A 432 -7.69 20.44 -14.48
C SER A 432 -6.97 21.75 -14.78
N GLY A 433 -6.14 22.24 -13.86
CA GLY A 433 -5.57 23.58 -13.92
C GLY A 433 -6.55 24.71 -13.61
N ARG A 434 -7.79 24.39 -13.18
CA ARG A 434 -8.77 25.39 -12.70
C ARG A 434 -8.50 25.81 -11.25
N VAL A 435 -7.88 24.92 -10.48
CA VAL A 435 -7.48 25.15 -9.08
C VAL A 435 -6.04 25.63 -9.03
N ARG A 436 -5.75 26.60 -8.17
CA ARG A 436 -4.38 27.10 -7.95
C ARG A 436 -3.53 26.00 -7.34
N ASN A 437 -2.27 25.90 -7.77
CA ASN A 437 -1.28 25.05 -7.12
C ASN A 437 -1.27 25.30 -5.61
N ALA A 438 -1.13 24.24 -4.82
CA ALA A 438 -1.34 24.32 -3.38
C ALA A 438 -0.14 23.82 -2.59
N ALA A 439 0.10 24.45 -1.44
CA ALA A 439 1.08 24.00 -0.47
C ALA A 439 0.34 23.53 0.79
N VAL A 440 0.62 22.31 1.23
CA VAL A 440 -0.01 21.65 2.37
C VAL A 440 1.06 21.34 3.40
N LEU A 441 0.77 21.59 4.67
CA LEU A 441 1.53 21.03 5.78
C LEU A 441 0.69 19.98 6.47
N GLY A 442 1.33 18.91 6.87
CA GLY A 442 0.71 17.82 7.59
C GLY A 442 1.55 17.32 8.76
N VAL A 443 0.91 16.47 9.55
CA VAL A 443 1.56 15.66 10.56
C VAL A 443 0.92 14.29 10.52
N ASN A 444 1.74 13.27 10.31
CA ASN A 444 1.41 11.88 10.45
C ASN A 444 1.87 11.41 11.84
N ALA A 445 1.02 10.70 12.56
CA ALA A 445 1.34 10.06 13.83
C ALA A 445 0.93 8.59 13.76
N HIS A 446 1.84 7.71 14.17
CA HIS A 446 1.66 6.28 14.18
C HIS A 446 1.93 5.75 15.59
N VAL A 447 0.95 5.04 16.15
CA VAL A 447 1.01 4.48 17.50
C VAL A 447 0.70 2.99 17.43
N THR A 448 1.75 2.19 17.61
CA THR A 448 1.64 0.74 17.70
C THR A 448 1.54 0.31 19.17
N LEU A 449 0.45 -0.37 19.53
CA LEU A 449 0.12 -0.73 20.90
C LEU A 449 0.72 -2.08 21.34
#